data_AF-A0A7J2YV98-F1
#
_entry.id   AF-A0A7J2YV98-F1
#
_cell.length_a   1.000
_cell.length_b   1.000
_cell.length_c   1.000
_cell.angle_alpha   90.00
_cell.angle_beta   90.00
_cell.angle_gamma   90.00
#
_symmetry.space_group_name_H-M   'P 1'
#
loop_
_entity.id
_entity.type
_entity.pdbx_description
1 polymer ?
#
loop_
_entity_poly.entity_id
_entity_poly.type
_entity_poly.pdbx_seq_one_letter_code
_entity_poly.pdbx_strand_id
1 'polypeptide(L)'
;MAHNEVKSHVVALILNGKAEEALELLAEEYQVSVPSLKVGLPKKHKTTAYGCYTSKNQTITVLNSDVLVNPFVILHEFYHHLRSKAVDRMHRGTEGNADKFALDFIAQFQHEALRRQLEGQ
;
A
#
# COMPACT_ATOMS: atom_id res chain seq x y z
N MET A 1 -10.05 -14.15 8.54
CA MET A 1 -9.08 -13.39 9.34
C MET A 1 -9.81 -12.19 9.90
N ALA A 2 -9.52 -11.77 11.13
CA ALA A 2 -10.01 -10.48 11.62
C ALA A 2 -9.37 -9.36 10.78
N HIS A 3 -10.09 -8.27 10.53
CA HIS A 3 -9.63 -7.13 9.71
C HIS A 3 -8.23 -6.61 10.13
N ASN A 4 -7.91 -6.71 11.42
CA ASN A 4 -6.61 -6.33 11.97
C ASN A 4 -5.48 -7.31 11.59
N GLU A 5 -5.75 -8.61 11.56
CA GLU A 5 -4.78 -9.63 11.15
C GLU A 5 -4.43 -9.47 9.66
N VAL A 6 -5.41 -9.10 8.84
CA VAL A 6 -5.20 -8.82 7.40
C VAL A 6 -4.22 -7.65 7.23
N LYS A 7 -4.40 -6.55 7.96
CA LYS A 7 -3.50 -5.39 7.89
C LYS A 7 -2.06 -5.78 8.22
N SER A 8 -1.86 -6.50 9.31
CA SER A 8 -0.54 -6.95 9.73
C SER A 8 0.08 -7.93 8.72
N HIS A 9 -0.73 -8.82 8.16
CA HIS A 9 -0.28 -9.76 7.14
C HIS A 9 0.16 -9.04 5.86
N VAL A 10 -0.61 -8.05 5.40
CA VAL A 10 -0.25 -7.20 4.25
C VAL A 10 1.10 -6.51 4.47
N VAL A 11 1.30 -5.88 5.63
CA VAL A 11 2.58 -5.23 5.96
C VAL A 11 3.73 -6.25 5.95
N ALA A 12 3.52 -7.44 6.51
CA ALA A 12 4.51 -8.50 6.51
C ALA A 12 4.87 -8.97 5.09
N LEU A 13 3.90 -9.11 4.20
CA LEU A 13 4.14 -9.48 2.80
C LEU A 13 5.02 -8.43 2.10
N ILE A 14 4.69 -7.14 2.25
CA ILE A 14 5.47 -6.05 1.65
C ILE A 14 6.91 -6.05 2.17
N LEU A 15 7.11 -6.15 3.49
CA LEU A 15 8.45 -6.20 4.09
C LEU A 15 9.30 -7.39 3.60
N ASN A 16 8.66 -8.50 3.23
CA ASN A 16 9.30 -9.68 2.67
C ASN A 16 9.50 -9.63 1.14
N GLY A 17 9.25 -8.47 0.51
CA GLY A 17 9.40 -8.29 -0.94
C GLY A 17 8.28 -8.92 -1.77
N LYS A 18 7.17 -9.32 -1.14
CA LYS A 18 5.99 -9.91 -1.78
C LYS A 18 4.91 -8.84 -2.00
N ALA A 19 5.31 -7.73 -2.61
CA ALA A 19 4.43 -6.57 -2.78
C ALA A 19 3.24 -6.87 -3.71
N GLU A 20 3.43 -7.68 -4.76
CA GLU A 20 2.31 -8.11 -5.61
C GLU A 20 1.27 -8.94 -4.83
N GLU A 21 1.70 -9.93 -4.04
CA GLU A 21 0.80 -10.74 -3.19
C GLU A 21 0.03 -9.85 -2.20
N ALA A 22 0.69 -8.83 -1.64
CA ALA A 22 0.05 -7.86 -0.75
C ALA A 22 -1.04 -7.04 -1.47
N LEU A 23 -0.81 -6.64 -2.71
CA LEU A 23 -1.77 -5.90 -3.53
C LEU A 23 -2.97 -6.77 -3.93
N GLU A 24 -2.76 -8.05 -4.21
CA GLU A 24 -3.84 -9.01 -4.46
C GLU A 24 -4.76 -9.14 -3.26
N LEU A 25 -4.18 -9.34 -2.06
CA LEU A 25 -4.95 -9.45 -0.82
C LEU A 25 -5.72 -8.16 -0.49
N LEU A 26 -5.09 -7.00 -0.68
CA LEU A 26 -5.75 -5.71 -0.50
C LEU A 26 -6.91 -5.52 -1.49
N ALA A 27 -6.71 -5.90 -2.75
CA ALA A 27 -7.74 -5.77 -3.77
C ALA A 27 -8.94 -6.68 -3.47
N GLU A 28 -8.71 -7.89 -2.98
CA GLU A 28 -9.76 -8.79 -2.50
C GLU A 28 -10.53 -8.18 -1.32
N GLU A 29 -9.82 -7.71 -0.28
CA GLU A 29 -10.41 -7.15 0.94
C GLU A 29 -11.27 -5.91 0.63
N TYR A 30 -10.78 -5.01 -0.22
CA TYR A 30 -11.49 -3.78 -0.58
C TYR A 30 -12.40 -3.93 -1.80
N GLN A 31 -12.51 -5.14 -2.37
CA GLN A 31 -13.33 -5.47 -3.54
C GLN A 31 -13.06 -4.56 -4.76
N VAL A 32 -11.78 -4.31 -5.02
CA VAL A 32 -11.29 -3.55 -6.17
C VAL A 32 -10.45 -4.44 -7.09
N SER A 33 -10.15 -3.96 -8.29
CA SER A 33 -9.25 -4.66 -9.20
C SER A 33 -7.79 -4.53 -8.74
N VAL A 34 -6.99 -5.58 -8.85
CA VAL A 34 -5.57 -5.54 -8.48
C VAL A 34 -4.83 -4.50 -9.34
N PRO A 35 -4.18 -3.47 -8.76
CA PRO A 35 -3.36 -2.56 -9.53
C PRO A 35 -2.07 -3.26 -9.99
N SER A 36 -1.60 -2.94 -11.20
CA SER A 36 -0.27 -3.39 -11.66
C SER A 36 0.85 -2.71 -10.86
N LEU A 37 1.96 -3.40 -10.64
CA LEU A 37 3.14 -2.85 -9.98
C LEU A 37 4.31 -2.75 -10.96
N LYS A 38 4.99 -1.60 -11.02
CA LYS A 38 6.13 -1.36 -11.91
C LYS A 38 7.27 -0.63 -11.20
N VAL A 39 8.50 -0.99 -11.56
CA VAL A 39 9.72 -0.30 -11.10
C VAL A 39 10.24 0.65 -12.16
N GLY A 40 10.63 1.86 -11.75
CA GLY A 40 11.27 2.87 -12.59
C GLY A 40 10.32 3.99 -12.95
N LEU A 41 10.50 5.15 -12.31
CA LEU A 41 9.77 6.37 -12.66
C LEU A 41 10.29 6.94 -14.00
N PRO A 42 9.45 7.62 -14.80
CA PRO A 42 9.85 8.17 -16.09
C PRO A 42 11.08 9.08 -15.95
N LYS A 43 12.18 8.77 -16.66
CA LYS A 43 13.49 9.44 -16.60
C LYS A 43 13.49 10.96 -16.86
N LYS A 44 12.35 11.56 -17.24
CA LYS A 44 12.30 12.92 -17.80
C LYS A 44 12.23 14.03 -16.73
N HIS A 45 11.97 13.69 -15.47
CA HIS A 45 11.96 14.67 -14.37
C HIS A 45 12.65 14.10 -13.14
N LYS A 46 13.42 14.94 -12.43
CA LYS A 46 13.87 14.65 -11.06
C LYS A 46 12.62 14.54 -10.20
N THR A 47 12.12 13.34 -10.03
CA THR A 47 10.97 13.09 -9.17
C THR A 47 11.48 12.84 -7.77
N THR A 48 10.94 13.58 -6.79
CA THR A 48 11.21 13.38 -5.37
C THR A 48 10.29 12.31 -4.77
N ALA A 49 9.31 11.83 -5.54
CA ALA A 49 8.35 10.83 -5.10
C ALA A 49 8.96 9.42 -5.15
N TYR A 50 8.71 8.64 -4.10
CA TYR A 50 9.10 7.23 -4.05
C TYR A 50 8.12 6.33 -4.81
N GLY A 51 6.86 6.75 -4.94
CA GLY A 51 5.78 6.04 -5.63
C GLY A 51 4.87 7.00 -6.40
N CYS A 52 4.07 6.44 -7.31
CA CYS A 52 3.01 7.17 -7.99
C CYS A 52 1.97 6.19 -8.57
N TYR A 53 0.70 6.37 -8.20
CA TYR A 53 -0.42 5.69 -8.82
C TYR A 53 -0.94 6.43 -10.06
N THR A 54 -1.13 5.69 -11.15
CA THR A 54 -1.74 6.18 -12.39
C THR A 54 -3.09 5.50 -12.64
N SER A 55 -4.16 6.30 -12.66
CA SER A 55 -5.53 5.79 -12.85
C SER A 55 -5.82 5.25 -14.24
N LYS A 56 -5.16 5.77 -15.29
CA LYS A 56 -5.39 5.39 -16.69
C LYS A 56 -5.21 3.90 -16.94
N ASN A 57 -4.19 3.31 -16.32
CA ASN A 57 -3.80 1.91 -16.46
C ASN A 57 -3.76 1.18 -15.12
N GLN A 58 -4.29 1.81 -14.05
CA GLN A 58 -4.34 1.26 -12.69
C GLN A 58 -2.99 0.71 -12.24
N THR A 59 -1.95 1.52 -12.38
CA THR A 59 -0.57 1.10 -12.13
C THR A 59 0.03 1.89 -11.00
N ILE A 60 0.58 1.19 -10.00
CA ILE A 60 1.50 1.74 -9.01
C ILE A 60 2.90 1.66 -9.61
N THR A 61 3.57 2.79 -9.75
CA THR A 61 4.98 2.85 -10.17
C THR A 61 5.83 3.29 -8.99
N VAL A 62 6.89 2.55 -8.69
CA VAL A 62 7.86 2.91 -7.65
C VAL A 62 9.18 3.36 -8.24
N LEU A 63 9.94 4.16 -7.50
CA LEU A 63 11.21 4.74 -7.93
C LEU A 63 12.24 3.66 -8.30
N ASN A 64 12.43 2.67 -7.44
CA ASN A 64 13.37 1.57 -7.58
C ASN A 64 12.90 0.34 -6.77
N SER A 65 13.63 -0.77 -6.86
CA SER A 65 13.28 -2.01 -6.17
C SER A 65 13.32 -1.89 -4.65
N ASP A 66 14.14 -1.01 -4.09
CA ASP A 66 14.22 -0.79 -2.63
C ASP A 66 12.90 -0.23 -2.07
N VAL A 67 12.13 0.47 -2.89
CA VAL A 67 10.81 0.98 -2.49
C VAL A 67 9.74 -0.13 -2.48
N LEU A 68 9.93 -1.24 -3.18
CA LEU A 68 8.96 -2.35 -3.17
C LEU A 68 8.77 -2.95 -1.79
N VAL A 69 9.79 -2.89 -0.93
CA VAL A 69 9.73 -3.38 0.46
C VAL A 69 9.28 -2.31 1.45
N ASN A 70 8.90 -1.12 0.98
CA ASN A 70 8.43 -0.02 1.84
C ASN A 70 6.90 -0.07 1.98
N PRO A 71 6.36 -0.53 3.13
CA PRO A 71 4.91 -0.67 3.30
C PRO A 71 4.19 0.67 3.19
N PHE A 72 4.81 1.74 3.69
CA PHE A 72 4.19 3.06 3.67
C PHE A 72 3.90 3.50 2.23
N VAL A 73 4.90 3.39 1.34
CA VAL A 73 4.74 3.81 -0.06
C VAL A 73 3.73 2.94 -0.79
N ILE A 74 3.83 1.61 -0.67
CA ILE A 74 2.91 0.69 -1.36
C ILE A 74 1.47 0.91 -0.92
N LEU A 75 1.22 1.05 0.39
CA LEU A 75 -0.11 1.29 0.93
C LEU A 75 -0.65 2.68 0.58
N HIS A 76 0.21 3.70 0.58
CA HIS A 76 -0.14 5.06 0.16
C HIS A 76 -0.62 5.07 -1.30
N GLU A 77 0.12 4.45 -2.22
CA GLU A 77 -0.29 4.38 -3.62
C GLU A 77 -1.52 3.50 -3.84
N PHE A 78 -1.68 2.42 -3.06
CA PHE A 78 -2.91 1.60 -3.11
C PHE A 78 -4.14 2.39 -2.64
N TYR A 79 -4.02 3.27 -1.66
CA TYR A 79 -5.14 4.14 -1.27
C TYR A 79 -5.58 5.04 -2.42
N HIS A 80 -4.65 5.61 -3.19
CA HIS A 80 -4.99 6.36 -4.40
C HIS A 80 -5.69 5.50 -5.43
N HIS A 81 -5.31 4.23 -5.57
CA HIS A 81 -6.04 3.26 -6.37
C HIS A 81 -7.50 3.10 -5.91
N LEU A 82 -7.71 2.81 -4.62
CA LEU A 82 -9.03 2.66 -4.01
C LEU A 82 -9.92 3.89 -4.24
N ARG A 83 -9.37 5.09 -4.02
CA ARG A 83 -10.13 6.35 -4.15
C ARG A 83 -10.37 6.78 -5.59
N SER A 84 -9.50 6.41 -6.52
CA SER A 84 -9.71 6.70 -7.95
C SER A 84 -10.95 6.00 -8.53
N LYS A 85 -11.41 4.95 -7.86
CA LYS A 85 -12.61 4.17 -8.21
C LYS A 85 -13.88 4.64 -7.49
N ALA A 86 -13.78 5.52 -6.49
CA ALA A 86 -14.94 6.05 -5.81
C ALA A 86 -15.82 6.87 -6.78
N VAL A 87 -17.13 6.60 -6.77
CA VAL A 87 -18.14 7.16 -7.68
C VAL A 87 -18.18 8.69 -7.63
N ASP A 88 -17.88 9.26 -6.45
CA ASP A 88 -17.80 10.69 -6.23
C ASP A 88 -16.37 11.20 -6.54
N ARG A 89 -16.15 11.54 -7.82
CA ARG A 89 -14.90 12.13 -8.34
C ARG A 89 -14.51 13.45 -7.66
N MET A 90 -15.35 13.98 -6.77
CA MET A 90 -15.11 15.21 -6.01
C MET A 90 -14.02 15.04 -4.94
N HIS A 91 -13.71 13.80 -4.52
CA HIS A 91 -12.70 13.51 -3.49
C HIS A 91 -11.75 12.38 -3.91
N ARG A 92 -10.84 12.66 -4.85
CA ARG A 92 -9.85 11.74 -5.46
C ARG A 92 -8.83 11.08 -4.50
N GLY A 93 -9.08 11.10 -3.20
CA GLY A 93 -8.08 10.79 -2.19
C GLY A 93 -7.20 12.01 -1.95
N THR A 94 -6.93 12.33 -0.69
CA THR A 94 -5.97 13.36 -0.30
C THR A 94 -4.71 12.66 0.18
N GLU A 95 -3.55 13.30 0.00
CA GLU A 95 -2.27 12.81 0.51
C GLU A 95 -2.35 12.44 2.00
N GLY A 96 -2.97 13.31 2.81
CA GLY A 96 -3.12 13.06 4.24
C GLY A 96 -4.02 11.87 4.60
N ASN A 97 -4.97 11.46 3.73
CA ASN A 97 -5.73 10.24 3.96
C ASN A 97 -4.96 8.99 3.50
N ALA A 98 -4.15 9.10 2.45
CA ALA A 98 -3.25 8.05 2.02
C ALA A 98 -2.21 7.75 3.10
N ASP A 99 -1.65 8.79 3.72
CA ASP A 99 -0.73 8.67 4.85
C ASP A 99 -1.39 7.97 6.04
N LYS A 100 -2.61 8.40 6.42
CA LYS A 100 -3.36 7.77 7.52
C LYS A 100 -3.67 6.31 7.24
N PHE A 101 -4.06 5.99 6.01
CA PHE A 101 -4.32 4.62 5.58
C PHE A 101 -3.07 3.75 5.75
N ALA A 102 -1.92 4.22 5.25
CA ALA A 102 -0.66 3.50 5.38
C ALA A 102 -0.21 3.34 6.84
N LEU A 103 -0.30 4.40 7.64
CA LEU A 103 0.11 4.40 9.05
C LEU A 103 -0.75 3.48 9.92
N ASP A 104 -2.06 3.39 9.64
CA ASP A 104 -2.98 2.51 10.36
C ASP A 104 -2.60 1.01 10.18
N PHE A 105 -2.23 0.60 8.97
CA PHE A 105 -1.71 -0.75 8.71
C PHE A 105 -0.39 -1.01 9.46
N ILE A 106 0.54 -0.06 9.39
CA ILE A 106 1.86 -0.18 10.05
C ILE A 106 1.71 -0.25 11.57
N ALA A 107 0.83 0.58 12.15
CA ALA A 107 0.55 0.57 13.58
C ALA A 107 -0.04 -0.77 14.02
N GLN A 108 -0.94 -1.34 13.24
CA GLN A 108 -1.53 -2.65 13.53
C GLN A 108 -0.48 -3.78 13.49
N PHE A 109 0.41 -3.75 12.49
CA PHE A 109 1.54 -4.69 12.41
C PHE A 109 2.46 -4.59 13.64
N GLN A 110 2.81 -3.37 14.06
CA GLN A 110 3.64 -3.13 15.24
C GLN A 110 2.96 -3.62 16.52
N HIS A 111 1.66 -3.39 16.66
CA HIS A 111 0.88 -3.84 17.80
C HIS A 111 0.82 -5.38 17.88
N GLU A 112 0.63 -6.06 16.75
CA GLU A 112 0.68 -7.53 16.71
C GLU A 112 2.08 -8.08 17.00
N ALA A 113 3.13 -7.45 16.49
CA ALA A 113 4.50 -7.84 16.79
C ALA A 113 4.78 -7.73 18.30
N LEU A 114 4.35 -6.64 18.94
CA LEU A 114 4.47 -6.44 20.38
C LEU A 114 3.68 -7.49 21.18
N ARG A 115 2.43 -7.77 20.78
CA ARG A 115 1.61 -8.80 21.43
C ARG A 115 2.30 -10.17 21.41
N ARG A 116 2.84 -10.58 20.26
CA ARG A 116 3.57 -11.87 20.13
C ARG A 116 4.81 -11.93 21.03
N GLN A 117 5.49 -10.80 21.24
CA GLN A 117 6.63 -10.73 22.16
C GLN A 117 6.24 -10.86 23.64
N LEU A 118 5.06 -10.37 24.02
CA LEU A 118 4.53 -10.44 25.39
C LEU A 118 3.88 -11.79 25.71
N GLU A 119 3.21 -12.41 24.74
CA GLU A 119 2.57 -13.73 24.88
C GLU A 119 3.59 -14.89 24.80
N GLY A 120 4.82 -14.61 24.33
CA GLY A 120 5.94 -15.56 24.28
C GLY A 120 6.85 -15.56 25.51
N GLN A 121 6.41 -14.98 26.64
CA GLN A 121 7.11 -14.96 27.93
C GLN A 121 6.46 -15.88 28.96
#